data_AF-A0A2V5S0V3-F1
#
_entry.id   AF-A0A2V5S0V3-F1
#
_cell.length_a   1.000
_cell.length_b   1.000
_cell.length_c   1.000
_cell.angle_alpha   90.00
_cell.angle_beta   90.00
_cell.angle_gamma   90.00
#
_symmetry.space_group_name_H-M   'P 1'
#
loop_
_entity.id
_entity.type
_entity.pdbx_description
1 polymer ?
#
loop_
_entity_poly.entity_id
_entity_poly.type
_entity_poly.pdbx_seq_one_letter_code
_entity_poly.pdbx_strand_id
1 'polypeptide(L)'
;MFEKVLIANRGEIALRVIRACKELGIRTLAVYSEADVDSLHVQLADESICIGAAPSLESYLKIDRIMSAAEVGDVDAIHPGYGFLAENPHFAEVCESCNIKFIGPPSRAMHAMGDKNAARAYARKAGIPVTPGSDGIVETEEEAMKIAKKIGYPVMIKAAAGGGGRGMRSAHNEPSLKSGFHSARHEAQKAFGNDQIYLEKLIANP
;
A
#
# COMPACT_ATOMS: atom_id res chain seq x y z
N MET A 1 -6.29 -24.47 11.04
CA MET A 1 -7.35 -23.49 10.70
C MET A 1 -7.34 -22.47 11.82
N PHE A 2 -7.50 -21.17 11.54
CA PHE A 2 -7.47 -20.15 12.60
C PHE A 2 -8.68 -20.29 13.51
N GLU A 3 -8.50 -20.06 14.80
CA GLU A 3 -9.59 -19.94 15.78
C GLU A 3 -10.08 -18.50 15.90
N LYS A 4 -9.16 -17.52 15.83
CA LYS A 4 -9.47 -16.10 15.93
C LYS A 4 -8.62 -15.24 15.00
N VAL A 5 -9.27 -14.33 14.28
CA VAL A 5 -8.64 -13.38 13.35
C VAL A 5 -8.95 -11.95 13.80
N LEU A 6 -7.90 -11.13 13.94
CA LEU A 6 -8.04 -9.68 14.05
C LEU A 6 -8.14 -9.05 12.65
N ILE A 7 -9.06 -8.13 12.47
CA ILE A 7 -9.21 -7.38 11.23
C ILE A 7 -8.61 -5.99 11.42
N ALA A 8 -7.40 -5.77 10.88
CA ALA A 8 -6.67 -4.50 10.99
C ALA A 8 -7.14 -3.48 9.94
N ASN A 9 -8.45 -3.25 9.89
CA ASN A 9 -9.09 -2.32 8.96
C ASN A 9 -10.46 -1.87 9.50
N ARG A 10 -11.20 -1.06 8.74
CA ARG A 10 -12.51 -0.51 9.12
C ARG A 10 -13.52 -0.56 7.99
N GLY A 11 -14.78 -0.29 8.30
CA GLY A 11 -15.83 -0.10 7.29
C GLY A 11 -16.15 -1.36 6.50
N GLU A 12 -16.40 -1.22 5.20
CA GLU A 12 -16.94 -2.31 4.38
C GLU A 12 -15.98 -3.50 4.26
N ILE A 13 -14.68 -3.25 4.10
CA ILE A 13 -13.70 -4.33 3.95
C ILE A 13 -13.57 -5.13 5.24
N ALA A 14 -13.71 -4.47 6.39
CA ALA A 14 -13.72 -5.17 7.66
C ALA A 14 -14.95 -6.07 7.79
N LEU A 15 -16.14 -5.58 7.40
CA LEU A 15 -17.36 -6.38 7.33
C LEU A 15 -17.23 -7.57 6.37
N ARG A 16 -16.61 -7.37 5.21
CA ARG A 16 -16.39 -8.42 4.22
C ARG A 16 -15.53 -9.56 4.78
N VAL A 17 -14.49 -9.24 5.54
CA VAL A 17 -13.63 -10.22 6.19
C VAL A 17 -14.36 -10.90 7.34
N ILE A 18 -15.06 -10.15 8.19
CA ILE A 18 -15.86 -10.69 9.30
C ILE A 18 -16.86 -11.73 8.79
N ARG A 19 -17.57 -11.44 7.69
CA ARG A 19 -18.50 -12.39 7.07
C ARG A 19 -17.83 -13.70 6.65
N ALA A 20 -16.66 -13.63 6.01
CA ALA A 20 -15.91 -14.83 5.62
C ALA A 20 -15.44 -15.64 6.83
N CYS A 21 -14.93 -14.98 7.87
CA CYS A 21 -14.56 -15.64 9.12
C CYS A 21 -15.75 -16.36 9.74
N LYS A 22 -16.93 -15.72 9.79
CA LYS A 22 -18.16 -16.33 10.32
C LYS A 22 -18.61 -17.56 9.52
N GLU A 23 -18.55 -17.53 8.20
CA GLU A 23 -18.85 -18.69 7.34
C GLU A 23 -17.89 -19.87 7.60
N LEU A 24 -16.66 -19.57 8.00
CA LEU A 24 -15.63 -20.57 8.33
C LEU A 24 -15.62 -20.98 9.81
N GLY A 25 -16.50 -20.43 10.65
CA GLY A 25 -16.52 -20.68 12.09
C GLY A 25 -15.32 -20.08 12.85
N ILE A 26 -14.68 -19.05 12.30
CA ILE A 26 -13.52 -18.36 12.87
C ILE A 26 -14.01 -17.12 13.64
N ARG A 27 -13.57 -16.96 14.89
CA ARG A 27 -13.90 -15.79 15.71
C ARG A 27 -13.20 -14.53 15.19
N THR A 28 -13.80 -13.38 15.41
CA THR A 28 -13.37 -12.11 14.83
C THR A 28 -13.14 -11.05 15.90
N LEU A 29 -12.01 -10.37 15.80
CA LEU A 29 -11.69 -9.19 16.61
C LEU A 29 -11.57 -7.97 15.71
N ALA A 30 -12.47 -6.99 15.88
CA ALA A 30 -12.38 -5.71 15.21
C ALA A 30 -11.49 -4.73 15.98
N VAL A 31 -10.67 -3.95 15.28
CA VAL A 31 -10.08 -2.74 15.85
C VAL A 31 -10.85 -1.51 15.39
N TYR A 32 -10.88 -0.48 16.22
CA TYR A 32 -11.55 0.77 15.87
C TYR A 32 -10.88 2.00 16.48
N SER A 33 -11.04 3.15 15.82
CA SER A 33 -10.71 4.45 16.41
C SER A 33 -11.89 4.97 17.24
N GLU A 34 -11.67 5.93 18.15
CA GLU A 34 -12.74 6.55 18.94
C GLU A 34 -13.90 7.07 18.09
N ALA A 35 -13.62 7.60 16.89
CA ALA A 35 -14.65 8.07 15.97
C ALA A 35 -15.46 6.95 15.29
N ASP A 36 -14.94 5.72 15.31
CA ASP A 36 -15.55 4.55 14.68
C ASP A 36 -16.27 3.63 15.68
N VAL A 37 -16.46 4.04 16.93
CA VAL A 37 -17.09 3.22 17.98
C VAL A 37 -18.46 2.66 17.57
N ASP A 38 -19.25 3.46 16.86
CA ASP A 38 -20.59 3.07 16.38
C ASP A 38 -20.57 2.44 14.97
N SER A 39 -19.40 2.15 14.41
CA SER A 39 -19.28 1.56 13.07
C SER A 39 -19.80 0.13 13.04
N LEU A 40 -20.43 -0.24 11.92
CA LEU A 40 -21.01 -1.58 11.75
C LEU A 40 -19.98 -2.72 11.90
N HIS A 41 -18.72 -2.53 11.52
CA HIS A 41 -17.70 -3.57 11.67
C HIS A 41 -17.35 -3.86 13.14
N VAL A 42 -17.53 -2.87 14.02
CA VAL A 42 -17.38 -3.01 15.47
C VAL A 42 -18.54 -3.81 16.03
N GLN A 43 -19.77 -3.46 15.65
CA GLN A 43 -20.99 -4.12 16.14
C GLN A 43 -21.13 -5.57 15.68
N LEU A 44 -20.55 -5.92 14.53
CA LEU A 44 -20.71 -7.23 13.91
C LEU A 44 -19.55 -8.19 14.15
N ALA A 45 -18.41 -7.73 14.68
CA ALA A 45 -17.35 -8.61 15.15
C ALA A 45 -17.73 -9.27 16.48
N ASP A 46 -17.06 -10.37 16.82
CA ASP A 46 -17.33 -11.08 18.09
C ASP A 46 -16.73 -10.33 19.28
N GLU A 47 -15.60 -9.65 19.06
CA GLU A 47 -14.91 -8.79 20.01
C GLU A 47 -14.44 -7.51 19.31
N SER A 48 -14.21 -6.44 20.08
CA SER A 48 -13.67 -5.20 19.54
C SER A 48 -12.77 -4.46 20.53
N ILE A 49 -11.67 -3.86 20.04
CA ILE A 49 -10.73 -3.07 20.85
C ILE A 49 -10.51 -1.68 20.22
N CYS A 50 -10.61 -0.64 21.04
CA CYS A 50 -10.24 0.72 20.64
C CYS A 50 -8.72 0.83 20.54
N ILE A 51 -8.22 1.28 19.38
CA ILE A 51 -6.79 1.50 19.09
C ILE A 51 -6.42 2.99 19.07
N GLY A 52 -7.32 3.84 19.56
CA GLY A 52 -7.08 5.25 19.91
C GLY A 52 -7.82 6.28 19.08
N ALA A 53 -7.28 7.49 19.01
CA ALA A 53 -8.00 8.67 18.52
C ALA A 53 -8.42 8.60 17.04
N ALA A 54 -9.38 9.46 16.69
CA ALA A 54 -10.00 9.53 15.36
C ALA A 54 -9.02 9.58 14.16
N PRO A 55 -7.90 10.33 14.20
CA PRO A 55 -6.97 10.37 13.07
C PRO A 55 -6.33 9.00 12.82
N SER A 56 -6.28 8.54 11.57
CA SER A 56 -5.71 7.23 11.24
C SER A 56 -4.22 7.12 11.60
N LEU A 57 -3.47 8.22 11.55
CA LEU A 57 -2.07 8.30 12.02
C LEU A 57 -1.94 8.06 13.52
N GLU A 58 -3.02 8.25 14.27
CA GLU A 58 -3.11 8.01 15.71
C GLU A 58 -3.89 6.72 16.02
N SER A 59 -4.27 5.91 15.02
CA SER A 59 -5.03 4.67 15.22
C SER A 59 -4.64 3.58 14.20
N TYR A 60 -5.33 3.48 13.06
CA TYR A 60 -5.17 2.37 12.10
C TYR A 60 -3.79 2.25 11.43
N LEU A 61 -2.96 3.30 11.51
CA LEU A 61 -1.58 3.29 11.01
C LEU A 61 -0.54 3.04 12.13
N LYS A 62 -0.99 2.79 13.36
CA LYS A 62 -0.13 2.53 14.52
C LYS A 62 0.04 1.02 14.73
N ILE A 63 1.11 0.48 14.14
CA ILE A 63 1.48 -0.95 14.23
C ILE A 63 1.54 -1.40 15.70
N ASP A 64 2.15 -0.60 16.57
CA ASP A 64 2.27 -0.87 18.00
C ASP A 64 0.92 -1.12 18.69
N ARG A 65 -0.11 -0.33 18.33
CA ARG A 65 -1.45 -0.47 18.92
C ARG A 65 -2.21 -1.66 18.36
N ILE A 66 -2.08 -1.94 17.07
CA ILE A 66 -2.70 -3.11 16.45
C ILE A 66 -2.10 -4.40 16.99
N MET A 67 -0.76 -4.46 17.14
CA MET A 67 -0.10 -5.62 17.72
C MET A 67 -0.45 -5.79 19.19
N SER A 68 -0.58 -4.71 19.96
CA SER A 68 -1.07 -4.78 21.35
C SER A 68 -2.49 -5.36 21.43
N ALA A 69 -3.38 -4.94 20.53
CA ALA A 69 -4.73 -5.49 20.44
C ALA A 69 -4.74 -6.97 20.00
N ALA A 70 -3.84 -7.36 19.10
CA ALA A 70 -3.69 -8.74 18.66
C ALA A 70 -3.22 -9.66 19.79
N GLU A 71 -2.24 -9.20 20.58
CA GLU A 71 -1.72 -9.93 21.74
C GLU A 71 -2.77 -10.06 22.85
N VAL A 72 -3.41 -8.96 23.25
CA VAL A 72 -4.47 -8.97 24.27
C VAL A 72 -5.68 -9.79 23.81
N GLY A 73 -5.97 -9.75 22.51
CA GLY A 73 -7.05 -10.49 21.88
C GLY A 73 -6.78 -11.98 21.68
N ASP A 74 -5.54 -12.42 21.89
CA ASP A 74 -5.07 -13.80 21.66
C ASP A 74 -5.49 -14.32 20.28
N VAL A 75 -5.05 -13.62 19.23
CA VAL A 75 -5.41 -13.92 17.83
C VAL A 75 -4.35 -14.75 17.13
N ASP A 76 -4.78 -15.68 16.28
CA ASP A 76 -3.85 -16.48 15.46
C ASP A 76 -3.31 -15.71 14.27
N ALA A 77 -4.10 -14.77 13.77
CA ALA A 77 -3.86 -14.11 12.49
C ALA A 77 -4.45 -12.71 12.41
N ILE A 78 -3.85 -11.88 11.56
CA ILE A 78 -4.30 -10.54 11.24
C ILE A 78 -4.63 -10.46 9.74
N HIS A 79 -5.84 -10.01 9.43
CA HIS A 79 -6.23 -9.65 8.07
C HIS A 79 -6.17 -8.13 7.89
N PRO A 80 -5.31 -7.60 7.00
CA PRO A 80 -5.11 -6.16 6.86
C PRO A 80 -6.13 -5.48 5.94
N GLY A 81 -6.90 -6.26 5.15
CA GLY A 81 -7.85 -5.69 4.18
C GLY A 81 -7.10 -5.03 3.02
N TYR A 82 -7.49 -3.80 2.67
CA TYR A 82 -6.78 -2.95 1.71
C TYR A 82 -6.55 -1.54 2.27
N GLY A 83 -5.59 -0.81 1.71
CA GLY A 83 -5.15 0.47 2.28
C GLY A 83 -4.49 0.28 3.65
N PHE A 84 -4.40 1.36 4.44
CA PHE A 84 -3.70 1.38 5.73
C PHE A 84 -2.34 0.65 5.70
N LEU A 85 -2.24 -0.48 6.41
CA LEU A 85 -1.02 -1.27 6.55
C LEU A 85 -0.99 -2.50 5.65
N ALA A 86 -1.97 -2.68 4.75
CA ALA A 86 -2.07 -3.89 3.91
C ALA A 86 -0.89 -4.09 2.95
N GLU A 87 -0.24 -3.00 2.53
CA GLU A 87 0.96 -3.03 1.70
C GLU A 87 2.21 -2.61 2.47
N ASN A 88 2.15 -2.55 3.81
CA ASN A 88 3.30 -2.19 4.64
C ASN A 88 4.16 -3.44 4.94
N PRO A 89 5.37 -3.58 4.36
CA PRO A 89 6.18 -4.79 4.55
C PRO A 89 6.64 -4.97 6.00
N HIS A 90 6.91 -3.86 6.69
CA HIS A 90 7.34 -3.87 8.09
C HIS A 90 6.23 -4.39 9.01
N PHE A 91 4.96 -4.06 8.72
CA PHE A 91 3.85 -4.61 9.49
C PHE A 91 3.74 -6.14 9.35
N ALA A 92 3.90 -6.67 8.14
CA ALA A 92 3.94 -8.11 7.90
C ALA A 92 5.14 -8.77 8.62
N GLU A 93 6.32 -8.15 8.58
CA GLU A 93 7.52 -8.62 9.29
C GLU A 93 7.33 -8.65 10.82
N VAL A 94 6.66 -7.64 11.39
CA VAL A 94 6.32 -7.61 12.81
C VAL A 94 5.36 -8.74 13.16
N CYS A 95 4.34 -8.99 12.35
CA CYS A 95 3.43 -10.13 12.54
C CYS A 95 4.22 -11.46 12.52
N GLU A 96 5.08 -11.65 11.53
CA GLU A 96 5.97 -12.83 11.39
C GLU A 96 6.84 -13.01 12.65
N SER A 97 7.43 -11.93 13.16
CA SER A 97 8.31 -11.94 14.34
C SER A 97 7.56 -12.23 15.64
N CYS A 98 6.30 -11.85 15.74
CA CYS A 98 5.41 -12.13 16.87
C CYS A 98 4.67 -13.47 16.74
N ASN A 99 4.99 -14.30 15.73
CA ASN A 99 4.30 -15.55 15.41
C ASN A 99 2.79 -15.42 15.12
N ILE A 100 2.32 -14.22 14.80
CA ILE A 100 0.93 -13.96 14.36
C ILE A 100 0.89 -14.05 12.83
N LYS A 101 -0.04 -14.82 12.27
CA LYS A 101 -0.11 -14.99 10.80
C LYS A 101 -0.65 -13.73 10.13
N PHE A 102 0.17 -13.10 9.31
CA PHE A 102 -0.29 -12.07 8.38
C PHE A 102 -1.05 -12.73 7.21
N ILE A 103 -2.34 -12.42 7.06
CA ILE A 103 -3.15 -12.93 5.94
C ILE A 103 -2.87 -12.07 4.70
N GLY A 104 -1.78 -12.40 4.03
CA GLY A 104 -1.27 -11.72 2.85
C GLY A 104 0.01 -12.37 2.34
N PRO A 105 0.71 -11.76 1.38
CA PRO A 105 2.03 -12.21 0.97
C PRO A 105 3.07 -12.03 2.10
N PRO A 106 4.18 -12.78 2.09
CA PRO A 106 5.23 -12.61 3.09
C PRO A 106 5.93 -11.25 2.94
N SER A 107 6.51 -10.74 4.03
CA SER A 107 7.20 -9.44 4.09
C SER A 107 8.21 -9.25 2.94
N ARG A 108 9.02 -10.27 2.65
CA ARG A 108 9.98 -10.28 1.54
C ARG A 108 9.35 -10.02 0.16
N ALA A 109 8.14 -10.54 -0.09
CA ALA A 109 7.45 -10.35 -1.35
C ALA A 109 6.85 -8.94 -1.42
N MET A 110 6.38 -8.42 -0.30
CA MET A 110 5.92 -7.03 -0.20
C MET A 110 7.07 -6.04 -0.44
N HIS A 111 8.27 -6.29 0.09
CA HIS A 111 9.45 -5.48 -0.23
C HIS A 111 9.81 -5.54 -1.72
N ALA A 112 9.74 -6.72 -2.33
CA ALA A 112 10.06 -6.90 -3.75
C ALA A 112 9.06 -6.18 -4.69
N MET A 113 7.80 -6.09 -4.27
CA MET A 113 6.71 -5.60 -5.13
C MET A 113 6.17 -4.21 -4.74
N GLY A 114 6.49 -3.70 -3.55
CA GLY A 114 6.01 -2.42 -3.06
C GLY A 114 6.65 -1.22 -3.75
N ASP A 115 7.90 -1.36 -4.22
CA ASP A 115 8.53 -0.40 -5.12
C ASP A 115 8.19 -0.76 -6.57
N LYS A 116 7.51 0.15 -7.27
CA LYS A 116 7.05 -0.09 -8.65
C LYS A 116 8.19 -0.29 -9.63
N ASN A 117 9.35 0.32 -9.40
CA ASN A 117 10.50 0.16 -10.27
C ASN A 117 11.19 -1.19 -10.03
N ALA A 118 11.34 -1.61 -8.76
CA ALA A 118 11.79 -2.96 -8.42
C ALA A 118 10.83 -4.02 -8.98
N ALA A 119 9.51 -3.83 -8.84
CA ALA A 119 8.49 -4.71 -9.39
C ALA A 119 8.61 -4.85 -10.92
N ARG A 120 8.84 -3.75 -11.65
CA ARG A 120 9.11 -3.79 -13.10
C ARG A 120 10.39 -4.56 -13.43
N ALA A 121 11.44 -4.41 -12.64
CA ALA A 121 12.68 -5.17 -12.82
C ALA A 121 12.44 -6.68 -12.61
N TYR A 122 11.66 -7.07 -11.60
CA TYR A 122 11.25 -8.47 -11.39
C TYR A 122 10.42 -9.00 -12.56
N ALA A 123 9.44 -8.25 -13.04
CA ALA A 123 8.62 -8.63 -14.20
C ALA A 123 9.48 -8.86 -15.45
N ARG A 124 10.41 -7.95 -15.77
CA ARG A 124 11.36 -8.12 -16.88
C ARG A 124 12.21 -9.39 -16.71
N LYS A 125 12.76 -9.62 -15.50
CA LYS A 125 13.57 -10.81 -15.19
C LYS A 125 12.78 -12.10 -15.34
N ALA A 126 11.48 -12.07 -15.08
CA ALA A 126 10.56 -13.19 -15.28
C ALA A 126 10.08 -13.35 -16.74
N GLY A 127 10.56 -12.52 -17.67
CA GLY A 127 10.14 -12.56 -19.08
C GLY A 127 8.75 -11.96 -19.33
N ILE A 128 8.19 -11.24 -18.36
CA ILE A 128 6.89 -10.59 -18.50
C ILE A 128 7.09 -9.24 -19.22
N PRO A 129 6.36 -8.97 -20.32
CA PRO A 129 6.42 -7.69 -20.99
C PRO A 129 6.02 -6.55 -20.04
N VAL A 130 6.84 -5.50 -19.99
CA VAL A 130 6.54 -4.28 -19.24
C VAL A 130 6.46 -3.09 -20.18
N THR A 131 5.70 -2.07 -19.79
CA THR A 131 5.62 -0.81 -20.53
C THR A 131 7.03 -0.22 -20.70
N PRO A 132 7.41 0.20 -21.92
CA PRO A 132 8.68 0.90 -22.15
C PRO A 132 8.81 2.08 -21.20
N GLY A 133 9.99 2.27 -20.61
CA GLY A 133 10.20 3.27 -19.58
C GLY A 133 11.66 3.39 -19.19
N SER A 134 11.93 4.15 -18.14
CA SER A 134 13.27 4.19 -17.54
C SER A 134 13.70 2.82 -17.01
N ASP A 135 15.00 2.59 -17.03
CA ASP A 135 15.68 1.44 -16.42
C ASP A 135 16.04 1.73 -14.97
N GLY A 136 15.10 2.30 -14.22
CA GLY A 136 15.38 2.77 -12.87
C GLY A 136 14.58 3.99 -12.45
N ILE A 137 14.97 4.48 -11.27
CA ILE A 137 14.66 5.83 -10.81
C ILE A 137 15.40 6.83 -11.68
N VAL A 138 14.77 7.96 -11.94
CA VAL A 138 15.33 9.08 -12.70
C VAL A 138 15.71 10.18 -11.74
N GLU A 139 16.99 10.49 -11.63
CA GLU A 139 17.51 11.38 -10.59
C GLU A 139 17.41 12.85 -11.00
N THR A 140 17.52 13.15 -12.29
CA THR A 140 17.63 14.53 -12.81
C THR A 140 16.62 14.81 -13.92
N GLU A 141 16.29 16.09 -14.08
CA GLU A 141 15.43 16.56 -15.18
C GLU A 141 16.09 16.26 -16.54
N GLU A 142 17.41 16.42 -16.65
CA GLU A 142 18.19 16.16 -17.86
C GLU A 142 18.11 14.69 -18.27
N GLU A 143 18.22 13.78 -17.31
CA GLU A 143 18.05 12.36 -17.54
C GLU A 143 16.61 12.04 -17.97
N ALA A 144 15.61 12.63 -17.30
CA ALA A 144 14.21 12.48 -17.67
C ALA A 144 13.96 12.88 -19.14
N MET A 145 14.53 14.00 -19.58
CA MET A 145 14.42 14.47 -20.96
C MET A 145 15.07 13.51 -21.96
N LYS A 146 16.26 12.98 -21.66
CA LYS A 146 16.94 11.99 -22.51
C LYS A 146 16.11 10.71 -22.65
N ILE A 147 15.59 10.22 -21.53
CA ILE A 147 14.75 9.01 -21.49
C ILE A 147 13.44 9.23 -22.25
N ALA A 148 12.77 10.37 -22.04
CA ALA A 148 11.53 10.69 -22.75
C ALA A 148 11.74 10.82 -24.27
N LYS A 149 12.88 11.35 -24.72
CA LYS A 149 13.26 11.38 -26.14
C LYS A 149 13.45 9.98 -26.71
N LYS A 150 14.04 9.05 -25.94
CA LYS A 150 14.23 7.64 -26.34
C LYS A 150 12.90 6.87 -26.40
N ILE A 151 12.01 7.08 -25.44
CA ILE A 151 10.68 6.43 -25.37
C ILE A 151 9.71 7.03 -26.41
N GLY A 152 9.84 8.33 -26.68
CA GLY A 152 8.91 9.14 -27.46
C GLY A 152 7.73 9.61 -26.61
N TYR A 153 7.30 10.85 -26.81
CA TYR A 153 6.11 11.42 -26.16
C TYR A 153 4.80 10.81 -26.70
N PRO A 154 3.68 10.86 -25.93
CA PRO A 154 3.62 11.27 -24.53
C PRO A 154 4.22 10.22 -23.57
N VAL A 155 4.68 10.67 -22.41
CA VAL A 155 5.20 9.85 -21.32
C VAL A 155 4.40 10.10 -20.04
N MET A 156 4.43 9.14 -19.14
CA MET A 156 3.85 9.22 -17.80
C MET A 156 4.99 9.25 -16.78
N ILE A 157 4.97 10.26 -15.92
CA ILE A 157 5.85 10.40 -14.75
C ILE A 157 5.13 9.75 -13.58
N LYS A 158 5.83 8.88 -12.84
CA LYS A 158 5.22 8.12 -11.74
C LYS A 158 6.16 8.09 -10.54
N ALA A 159 5.62 8.35 -9.35
CA ALA A 159 6.32 8.13 -8.09
C ALA A 159 6.56 6.63 -7.85
N ALA A 160 7.77 6.27 -7.40
CA ALA A 160 8.17 4.88 -7.15
C ALA A 160 7.36 4.24 -6.01
N ALA A 161 7.20 4.98 -4.91
CA ALA A 161 6.42 4.60 -3.74
C ALA A 161 4.96 5.12 -3.76
N GLY A 162 4.50 5.66 -4.90
CA GLY A 162 3.19 6.31 -4.97
C GLY A 162 2.02 5.32 -5.05
N GLY A 163 0.94 5.59 -4.31
CA GLY A 163 -0.32 4.84 -4.33
C GLY A 163 -1.56 5.71 -4.60
N GLY A 164 -2.68 5.11 -5.02
CA GLY A 164 -3.96 5.81 -5.17
C GLY A 164 -4.00 6.92 -6.22
N GLY A 165 -3.15 6.85 -7.26
CA GLY A 165 -3.07 7.86 -8.34
C GLY A 165 -2.28 9.13 -8.00
N ARG A 166 -1.76 9.25 -6.77
CA ARG A 166 -0.90 10.37 -6.35
C ARG A 166 0.51 10.24 -6.89
N GLY A 167 1.13 11.38 -7.20
CA GLY A 167 2.49 11.44 -7.77
C GLY A 167 2.59 10.93 -9.20
N MET A 168 1.50 11.00 -9.98
CA MET A 168 1.47 10.68 -11.41
C MET A 168 1.18 11.92 -12.26
N ARG A 169 1.91 12.12 -13.35
CA ARG A 169 1.72 13.24 -14.30
C ARG A 169 1.97 12.81 -15.73
N SER A 170 1.05 13.13 -16.64
CA SER A 170 1.25 12.97 -18.09
C SER A 170 2.05 14.14 -18.65
N ALA A 171 3.07 13.85 -19.45
CA ALA A 171 3.85 14.83 -20.17
C ALA A 171 3.79 14.55 -21.67
N HIS A 172 3.32 15.52 -22.44
CA HIS A 172 3.14 15.42 -23.90
C HIS A 172 4.30 16.03 -24.68
N ASN A 173 5.17 16.79 -24.01
CA ASN A 173 6.31 17.47 -24.58
C ASN A 173 7.33 17.82 -23.49
N GLU A 174 8.49 18.34 -23.89
CA GLU A 174 9.60 18.67 -22.99
C GLU A 174 9.21 19.72 -21.90
N PRO A 175 8.53 20.84 -22.20
CA PRO A 175 8.06 21.75 -21.15
C PRO A 175 7.14 21.10 -20.10
N SER A 176 6.18 20.29 -20.55
CA SER A 176 5.28 19.57 -19.63
C SER A 176 6.02 18.51 -18.79
N LEU A 177 7.08 17.91 -19.33
CA LEU A 177 7.93 16.97 -18.59
C LEU A 177 8.68 17.66 -17.46
N LYS A 178 9.31 18.81 -17.72
CA LYS A 178 10.04 19.58 -16.69
C LYS A 178 9.12 19.95 -15.54
N SER A 179 7.98 20.57 -15.85
CA SER A 179 6.98 20.95 -14.85
C SER A 179 6.43 19.73 -14.09
N GLY A 180 6.08 18.67 -14.82
CA GLY A 180 5.55 17.43 -14.24
C GLY A 180 6.56 16.71 -13.33
N PHE A 181 7.85 16.73 -13.66
CA PHE A 181 8.92 16.07 -12.91
C PHE A 181 9.00 16.66 -11.50
N HIS A 182 9.17 17.98 -11.38
CA HIS A 182 9.25 18.68 -10.09
C HIS A 182 7.95 18.55 -9.29
N SER A 183 6.80 18.68 -9.96
CA SER A 183 5.50 18.55 -9.30
C SER A 183 5.29 17.14 -8.73
N ALA A 184 5.62 16.10 -9.48
CA ALA A 184 5.48 14.72 -9.05
C ALA A 184 6.42 14.38 -7.87
N ARG A 185 7.68 14.82 -7.93
CA ARG A 185 8.65 14.62 -6.82
C ARG A 185 8.19 15.29 -5.54
N HIS A 186 7.73 16.54 -5.63
CA HIS A 186 7.26 17.29 -4.46
C HIS A 186 6.03 16.64 -3.82
N GLU A 187 5.06 16.21 -4.64
CA GLU A 187 3.88 15.47 -4.15
C GLU A 187 4.29 14.15 -3.51
N ALA A 188 5.21 13.41 -4.13
CA ALA A 188 5.68 12.13 -3.64
C ALA A 188 6.39 12.26 -2.29
N GLN A 189 7.27 13.26 -2.14
CA GLN A 189 7.93 13.55 -0.87
C GLN A 189 6.92 13.87 0.24
N LYS A 190 5.93 14.71 -0.06
CA LYS A 190 4.94 15.14 0.94
C LYS A 190 3.98 14.03 1.34
N ALA A 191 3.58 13.17 0.40
CA ALA A 191 2.60 12.13 0.64
C ALA A 191 3.20 10.81 1.14
N PHE A 192 4.41 10.47 0.70
CA PHE A 192 5.02 9.16 0.92
C PHE A 192 6.43 9.22 1.53
N GLY A 193 7.00 10.41 1.76
CA GLY A 193 8.35 10.58 2.30
C GLY A 193 9.47 10.12 1.34
N ASN A 194 9.12 9.85 0.07
CA ASN A 194 10.03 9.38 -0.96
C ASN A 194 9.77 10.17 -2.25
N ASP A 195 10.77 10.88 -2.74
CA ASP A 195 10.70 11.74 -3.93
C ASP A 195 11.17 11.06 -5.22
N GLN A 196 11.47 9.76 -5.18
CA GLN A 196 11.94 9.00 -6.32
C GLN A 196 10.83 8.82 -7.36
N ILE A 197 11.17 9.07 -8.61
CA ILE A 197 10.25 8.98 -9.74
C ILE A 197 10.87 8.18 -10.89
N TYR A 198 10.01 7.62 -11.74
CA TYR A 198 10.39 6.91 -12.95
C TYR A 198 9.47 7.31 -14.11
N LEU A 199 9.89 7.01 -15.34
CA LEU A 199 9.13 7.32 -16.55
C LEU A 199 8.62 6.05 -17.23
N GLU A 200 7.42 6.12 -17.78
CA GLU A 200 6.85 5.10 -18.67
C GLU A 200 6.26 5.75 -19.92
N LYS A 201 6.12 4.95 -20.99
CA LYS A 201 5.30 5.35 -22.13
C LYS A 201 3.86 5.51 -21.67
N LEU A 202 3.25 6.65 -21.99
CA LEU A 202 1.82 6.80 -21.82
C LEU A 202 1.12 6.03 -22.94
N ILE A 203 0.39 4.98 -22.56
CA ILE A 203 -0.49 4.25 -23.47
C ILE A 203 -1.80 5.04 -23.58
N ALA A 204 -2.16 5.44 -24.80
CA ALA A 204 -3.39 6.16 -25.05
C ALA A 204 -4.56 5.18 -25.11
N ASN A 205 -5.66 5.52 -24.43
CA ASN A 205 -6.87 4.68 -24.33
C ASN A 205 -6.58 3.22 -23.92
N PRO A 206 -5.89 3.01 -22.78
CA PRO A 206 -5.49 1.69 -22.29
C PRO A 206 -6.66 0.88 -21.72
#